data_AF-A0A8T4EZD3-F1
#
_entry.id   AF-A0A8T4EZD3-F1
#
_cell.length_a   1.000
_cell.length_b   1.000
_cell.length_c   1.000
_cell.angle_alpha   90.00
_cell.angle_beta   90.00
_cell.angle_gamma   90.00
#
_symmetry.space_group_name_H-M   'P 1'
#
loop_
_entity.id
_entity.type
_entity.pdbx_description
1 polymer ?
#
loop_
_entity_poly.entity_id
_entity_poly.type
_entity_poly.pdbx_seq_one_letter_code
_entity_poly.pdbx_strand_id
1 'polypeptide(L)'
;MKMFEIGRFCIKIAGRDAGKRCLVIDVMDGHNVMIDGETRRRKCNLRHLEPLDKMVEINKNAPHTEIIRVFKEMGIGLVETKAKKKTERPKRARKEKPLKQPVSKEKTAKKPESAVKKE
;
A
#
# COMPACT_ATOMS: atom_id res chain seq x y z
N MET A 1 26.57 -11.43 -11.22
CA MET A 1 25.34 -11.38 -12.03
C MET A 1 24.33 -10.51 -11.31
N LYS A 2 24.02 -9.32 -11.85
CA LYS A 2 23.10 -8.39 -11.21
C LYS A 2 21.67 -8.81 -11.61
N MET A 3 20.97 -9.48 -10.70
CA MET A 3 19.64 -10.06 -11.00
C MET A 3 18.58 -9.00 -11.28
N PHE A 4 18.76 -7.79 -10.73
CA PHE A 4 17.81 -6.70 -10.84
C PHE A 4 18.55 -5.42 -11.25
N GLU A 5 18.40 -5.08 -12.51
CA GLU A 5 18.89 -3.84 -13.11
C GLU A 5 17.70 -3.02 -13.61
N ILE A 6 17.95 -1.74 -13.83
CA ILE A 6 16.96 -0.85 -14.43
C ILE A 6 16.65 -1.36 -15.84
N GLY A 7 15.36 -1.44 -16.17
CA GLY A 7 14.93 -1.97 -17.45
C GLY A 7 14.79 -3.49 -17.52
N ARG A 8 15.05 -4.20 -16.41
CA ARG A 8 14.78 -5.65 -16.33
C ARG A 8 13.28 -5.91 -16.29
N PHE A 9 12.81 -6.83 -17.13
CA PHE A 9 11.43 -7.32 -17.06
C PHE A 9 11.26 -8.27 -15.89
N CYS A 10 10.15 -8.17 -15.18
CA CYS A 10 9.81 -9.03 -14.05
C CYS A 10 8.33 -9.41 -14.09
N ILE A 11 8.00 -10.58 -13.54
CA ILE A 11 6.63 -10.92 -13.14
C ILE A 11 6.51 -10.76 -11.65
N LYS A 12 5.38 -10.21 -11.21
CA LYS A 12 5.08 -10.14 -9.79
C LYS A 12 4.41 -11.43 -9.33
N ILE A 13 5.00 -12.12 -8.38
CA ILE A 13 4.48 -13.40 -7.88
C ILE A 13 3.38 -13.17 -6.84
N ALA A 14 3.50 -12.11 -6.02
CA ALA A 14 2.66 -11.92 -4.84
C ALA A 14 1.95 -10.55 -4.75
N GLY A 15 0.73 -10.57 -4.18
CA GLY A 15 -0.07 -9.40 -3.85
C GLY A 15 -1.17 -9.06 -4.86
N ARG A 16 -1.71 -7.83 -4.79
CA ARG A 16 -2.84 -7.37 -5.64
C ARG A 16 -2.55 -7.37 -7.14
N ASP A 17 -1.28 -7.27 -7.51
CA ASP A 17 -0.85 -7.25 -8.91
C ASP A 17 -0.11 -8.55 -9.29
N ALA A 18 -0.38 -9.65 -8.58
CA ALA A 18 0.22 -10.95 -8.88
C ALA A 18 -0.13 -11.43 -10.30
N GLY A 19 0.81 -12.10 -10.96
CA GLY A 19 0.68 -12.60 -12.34
C GLY A 19 0.88 -11.54 -13.43
N LYS A 20 1.02 -10.26 -13.06
CA LYS A 20 1.22 -9.16 -14.01
C LYS A 20 2.69 -8.92 -14.31
N ARG A 21 2.94 -8.43 -15.52
CA ARG A 21 4.30 -8.10 -15.99
C ARG A 21 4.64 -6.65 -15.63
N CYS A 22 5.89 -6.43 -15.22
CA CYS A 22 6.38 -5.13 -14.79
C CYS A 22 7.82 -4.91 -15.24
N LEU A 23 8.18 -3.65 -15.39
CA LEU A 23 9.54 -3.17 -15.62
C LEU A 23 10.08 -2.53 -14.35
N VAL A 24 11.35 -2.78 -14.05
CA VAL A 24 12.06 -2.11 -12.95
C VAL A 24 12.54 -0.75 -13.43
N ILE A 25 12.03 0.33 -12.85
CA ILE A 25 12.42 1.71 -13.22
C ILE A 25 13.61 2.19 -12.41
N ASP A 26 13.62 1.86 -11.12
CA ASP A 26 14.63 2.35 -10.19
C ASP A 26 14.90 1.33 -9.08
N VAL A 27 16.15 1.30 -8.66
CA VAL A 27 16.65 0.45 -7.58
C VAL A 27 17.00 1.37 -6.43
N MET A 28 16.10 1.47 -5.45
CA MET A 28 16.24 2.40 -4.33
C MET A 28 17.10 1.82 -3.21
N ASP A 29 16.70 0.65 -2.70
CA ASP A 29 17.34 -0.01 -1.55
C ASP A 29 17.75 -1.43 -1.94
N GLY A 30 18.68 -2.03 -1.21
CA GLY A 30 19.17 -3.38 -1.49
C GLY A 30 18.10 -4.48 -1.62
N HIS A 31 16.89 -4.25 -1.10
CA HIS A 31 15.76 -5.18 -1.21
C HIS A 31 14.52 -4.61 -1.90
N ASN A 32 14.50 -3.32 -2.25
CA ASN A 32 13.30 -2.66 -2.75
C ASN A 32 13.56 -1.97 -4.08
N VAL A 33 12.65 -2.19 -5.01
CA VAL A 33 12.67 -1.61 -6.36
C VAL A 33 11.37 -0.86 -6.63
N MET A 34 11.45 0.15 -7.48
CA MET A 34 10.29 0.81 -8.06
C MET A 34 9.94 0.13 -9.37
N ILE A 35 8.71 -0.40 -9.44
CA ILE A 35 8.18 -1.06 -10.64
C ILE A 35 7.06 -0.25 -11.26
N ASP A 36 6.90 -0.38 -12.58
CA ASP A 36 5.76 0.14 -13.34
C ASP A 36 5.51 -0.71 -14.60
N GLY A 37 4.36 -0.53 -15.23
CA GLY A 37 3.93 -1.29 -16.41
C GLY A 37 2.46 -1.68 -16.30
N GLU A 38 2.16 -2.97 -16.44
CA GLU A 38 0.80 -3.48 -16.20
C GLU A 38 0.41 -3.40 -14.72
N THR A 39 1.41 -3.48 -13.85
CA THR A 39 1.26 -3.21 -12.42
C THR A 39 1.21 -1.71 -12.16
N ARG A 40 0.46 -1.30 -11.13
CA ARG A 40 0.51 0.10 -10.67
C ARG A 40 1.92 0.48 -10.25
N ARG A 41 2.35 1.70 -10.59
CA ARG A 41 3.63 2.26 -10.13
C ARG A 41 3.73 2.20 -8.60
N ARG A 42 4.62 1.36 -8.07
CA ARG A 42 4.79 1.18 -6.62
C ARG A 42 6.16 0.64 -6.24
N LYS A 43 6.53 0.87 -4.99
CA LYS A 43 7.66 0.18 -4.33
C LYS A 43 7.29 -1.30 -4.12
N CYS A 44 8.16 -2.20 -4.56
CA CYS A 44 8.05 -3.64 -4.35
C CYS A 44 9.36 -4.20 -3.79
N ASN A 45 9.21 -5.24 -2.98
CA ASN A 45 10.35 -6.03 -2.50
C ASN A 45 10.76 -7.02 -3.59
N LEU A 46 12.07 -7.23 -3.74
CA LEU A 46 12.68 -8.20 -4.67
C LEU A 46 12.14 -9.63 -4.48
N ARG A 47 11.80 -10.03 -3.25
CA ARG A 47 11.26 -11.39 -2.97
C ARG A 47 9.91 -11.67 -3.65
N HIS A 48 9.21 -10.63 -4.11
CA HIS A 48 7.93 -10.77 -4.81
C HIS A 48 8.06 -10.66 -6.33
N LEU A 49 9.28 -10.55 -6.84
CA LEU A 49 9.55 -10.37 -8.26
C LEU A 49 10.36 -11.54 -8.78
N GLU A 50 9.93 -12.06 -9.92
CA GLU A 50 10.67 -13.05 -10.70
C GLU A 50 11.25 -12.35 -11.94
N PRO A 51 12.58 -12.24 -12.07
CA PRO A 51 13.20 -11.62 -13.22
C PRO A 51 13.03 -12.51 -14.46
N LEU A 52 12.69 -11.89 -15.58
CA LEU A 52 12.68 -12.50 -16.91
C LEU A 52 13.98 -12.20 -17.65
N ASP A 53 14.30 -12.97 -18.69
CA ASP A 53 15.53 -12.81 -19.47
C ASP A 53 15.58 -11.53 -20.31
N LYS A 54 14.42 -10.90 -20.54
CA LYS A 54 14.30 -9.69 -21.35
C LYS A 54 14.76 -8.45 -20.58
N MET A 55 15.52 -7.59 -21.27
CA MET A 55 15.97 -6.30 -20.79
C MET A 55 15.60 -5.24 -21.81
N VAL A 56 15.18 -4.07 -21.33
CA VAL A 56 14.90 -2.89 -22.14
C VAL A 56 15.73 -1.75 -21.60
N GLU A 57 16.44 -1.02 -22.45
CA GLU A 57 17.18 0.15 -22.02
C GLU A 57 16.21 1.30 -21.73
N ILE A 58 16.14 1.72 -20.46
CA ILE A 58 15.33 2.86 -20.02
C ILE A 58 16.15 3.75 -19.09
N ASN A 59 15.82 5.04 -19.11
CA ASN A 59 16.39 5.98 -18.15
C ASN A 59 15.85 5.75 -16.74
N LYS A 60 16.66 6.10 -15.73
CA LYS A 60 16.20 6.12 -14.34
C LYS A 60 14.97 7.01 -14.21
N ASN A 61 13.94 6.49 -13.54
CA ASN A 61 12.72 7.21 -13.24
C ASN A 61 11.84 7.59 -14.46
N ALA A 62 11.89 6.80 -15.53
CA ALA A 62 11.11 7.00 -16.75
C ALA A 62 9.60 7.29 -16.48
N PRO A 63 8.97 8.14 -17.30
CA PRO A 63 7.54 8.43 -17.19
C PRO A 63 6.71 7.23 -17.64
N HIS A 64 5.49 7.14 -17.11
CA HIS A 64 4.56 6.04 -17.40
C HIS A 64 4.23 5.93 -18.91
N THR A 65 4.24 7.04 -19.63
CA THR A 65 3.97 7.10 -21.08
C THR A 65 4.98 6.31 -21.91
N GLU A 66 6.26 6.37 -21.58
CA GLU A 66 7.32 5.62 -22.27
C GLU A 66 7.18 4.12 -22.01
N ILE A 67 6.88 3.77 -20.76
CA ILE A 67 6.71 2.38 -20.32
C ILE A 67 5.51 1.75 -21.04
N ILE A 68 4.40 2.50 -21.20
CA ILE A 68 3.25 2.03 -21.99
C ILE A 68 3.64 1.73 -23.43
N ARG A 69 4.50 2.54 -24.06
CA ARG A 69 4.94 2.32 -25.44
C ARG A 69 5.74 1.02 -25.56
N VAL A 70 6.72 0.82 -24.67
CA VAL A 70 7.51 -0.41 -24.61
C VAL A 70 6.62 -1.65 -24.39
N PHE A 71 5.64 -1.55 -23.49
CA PHE A 71 4.70 -2.66 -23.24
C PHE A 71 3.79 -2.95 -24.44
N LYS A 72 3.37 -1.92 -25.18
CA LYS A 72 2.58 -2.06 -26.41
C LYS A 72 3.38 -2.73 -27.52
N GLU A 73 4.62 -2.32 -27.73
CA GLU A 73 5.53 -2.92 -28.72
C GLU A 73 5.76 -4.41 -28.43
N MET A 74 5.86 -4.77 -27.14
CA MET A 74 5.99 -6.17 -26.72
C MET A 74 4.69 -6.96 -26.67
N GLY A 75 3.56 -6.36 -27.08
CA GLY A 75 2.25 -7.04 -27.13
C GLY A 75 1.73 -7.47 -25.75
N ILE A 76 2.14 -6.80 -24.68
CA ILE A 76 1.73 -7.12 -23.31
C ILE A 76 0.50 -6.28 -22.97
N GLY A 77 -0.60 -6.96 -22.63
CA GLY A 77 -1.89 -6.31 -22.34
C GLY A 77 -1.79 -5.32 -21.18
N LEU A 78 -2.15 -4.06 -21.44
CA LEU A 78 -2.20 -3.03 -20.42
C LEU A 78 -3.63 -2.93 -19.86
N VAL A 79 -3.80 -3.21 -18.56
CA VAL A 79 -5.10 -2.99 -17.90
C VAL A 79 -5.16 -1.57 -17.35
N GLU A 80 -5.60 -0.64 -18.19
CA GLU A 80 -6.00 0.70 -17.73
C GLU A 80 -7.27 0.59 -16.87
N THR A 81 -7.09 0.35 -15.57
CA THR A 81 -8.23 0.31 -14.65
C THR A 81 -8.68 1.73 -14.35
N LYS A 82 -9.67 2.22 -15.12
CA LYS A 82 -10.32 3.51 -14.85
C LYS A 82 -10.86 3.55 -13.43
N ALA A 83 -10.64 4.65 -12.73
CA ALA A 83 -11.13 4.85 -11.38
C ALA A 83 -12.68 4.77 -11.36
N LYS A 84 -13.24 3.86 -10.57
CA LYS A 84 -14.69 3.78 -10.37
C LYS A 84 -15.17 5.08 -9.73
N LYS A 85 -16.22 5.70 -10.30
CA LYS A 85 -16.87 6.87 -9.71
C LYS A 85 -17.30 6.54 -8.28
N LYS A 86 -16.98 7.45 -7.36
CA LYS A 86 -17.24 7.28 -5.93
C LYS A 86 -18.75 7.44 -5.70
N THR A 87 -19.48 6.33 -5.62
CA THR A 87 -20.85 6.35 -5.10
C THR A 87 -20.79 6.76 -3.64
N GLU A 88 -21.61 7.74 -3.24
CA GLU A 88 -21.71 8.16 -1.84
C GLU A 88 -22.12 6.95 -0.99
N ARG A 89 -21.23 6.56 -0.08
CA ARG A 89 -21.54 5.54 0.92
C ARG A 89 -22.71 6.06 1.76
N PRO A 90 -23.82 5.33 1.89
CA PRO A 90 -24.88 5.73 2.80
C PRO A 90 -24.28 5.83 4.21
N LYS A 91 -24.25 7.04 4.77
CA LYS A 91 -23.84 7.26 6.15
C LYS A 91 -24.86 6.53 7.03
N ARG A 92 -24.44 5.44 7.68
CA ARG A 92 -25.27 4.80 8.71
C ARG A 92 -25.47 5.83 9.82
N ALA A 93 -26.69 6.34 9.95
CA ALA A 93 -27.07 7.14 11.11
C ALA A 93 -26.92 6.27 12.36
N ARG A 94 -25.98 6.63 13.23
CA ARG A 94 -25.82 6.00 14.53
C ARG A 94 -27.04 6.41 15.36
N LYS A 95 -27.95 5.48 15.65
CA LYS A 95 -29.04 5.74 16.61
C LYS A 95 -28.39 6.12 17.94
N GLU A 96 -28.64 7.34 18.40
CA GLU A 96 -28.21 7.78 19.73
C GLU A 96 -28.94 6.92 20.76
N LYS A 97 -28.18 6.31 21.68
CA LYS A 97 -28.79 5.66 22.85
C LYS A 97 -29.38 6.79 23.72
N PRO A 98 -30.61 6.65 24.25
CA PRO A 98 -31.18 7.65 25.14
C PRO A 98 -30.24 7.86 26.34
N LEU A 99 -29.83 9.11 26.55
CA LEU A 99 -29.16 9.56 27.77
C LEU A 99 -30.11 9.27 28.96
N LYS A 100 -29.76 8.29 29.80
CA LYS A 100 -30.42 8.16 31.11
C LYS A 100 -30.06 9.39 31.93
N GLN A 101 -31.09 10.11 32.35
CA GLN A 101 -31.00 11.34 33.13
C GLN A 101 -30.32 11.12 34.50
N PRO A 102 -29.70 12.17 35.08
CA PRO A 102 -28.97 12.09 36.33
C PRO A 102 -29.94 12.15 37.51
N VAL A 103 -29.87 11.20 38.44
CA VAL A 103 -30.52 11.32 39.75
C VAL A 103 -29.43 11.50 40.80
N SER A 104 -29.35 12.75 41.26
CA SER A 104 -28.67 13.19 42.45
C SER A 104 -29.31 12.62 43.72
N LYS A 105 -28.47 12.36 44.74
CA LYS A 105 -28.63 12.67 46.17
C LYS A 105 -27.51 11.95 46.94
N GLU A 106 -26.44 12.67 47.26
CA GLU A 106 -26.19 13.34 48.57
C GLU A 106 -25.63 12.36 49.61
N LYS A 107 -24.31 12.44 49.87
CA LYS A 107 -23.69 13.11 51.05
C LYS A 107 -24.03 12.39 52.36
N THR A 108 -23.11 11.65 52.96
CA THR A 108 -22.30 12.02 54.15
C THR A 108 -21.34 10.85 54.45
N ALA A 109 -20.12 10.94 55.00
CA ALA A 109 -19.34 11.99 55.64
C ALA A 109 -17.84 11.58 55.70
N LYS A 110 -16.95 12.59 55.55
CA LYS A 110 -15.67 12.87 56.26
C LYS A 110 -14.54 11.80 56.40
N LYS A 111 -13.41 12.09 55.71
CA LYS A 111 -11.95 11.92 56.01
C LYS A 111 -11.53 12.12 57.49
N PRO A 112 -10.26 11.86 57.98
CA PRO A 112 -8.97 11.54 57.30
C PRO A 112 -7.98 10.52 58.00
N GLU A 113 -6.82 10.26 57.37
CA GLU A 113 -5.45 9.95 57.88
C GLU A 113 -5.11 8.93 59.00
N SER A 114 -4.16 8.01 58.70
CA SER A 114 -2.88 7.75 59.43
C SER A 114 -2.17 6.55 58.75
N ALA A 115 -0.95 6.64 58.19
CA ALA A 115 0.38 6.79 58.82
C ALA A 115 0.96 5.51 59.47
N VAL A 116 1.88 4.86 58.72
CA VAL A 116 3.18 4.22 59.13
C VAL A 116 3.20 2.92 59.99
N LYS A 117 3.93 1.91 59.46
CA LYS A 117 5.03 1.06 60.03
C LYS A 117 4.88 -0.39 59.49
N LYS A 118 5.77 -0.94 58.64
CA LYS A 118 7.18 -1.35 58.80
C LYS A 118 7.35 -2.45 59.88
N GLU A 119 7.42 -3.69 59.41
CA GLU A 119 8.13 -4.84 59.99
C GLU A 119 8.86 -5.56 58.84
#